data_AF-J0D2N5-F1
#
_entry.id   AF-J0D2N5-F1
#
_cell.length_a   1.000
_cell.length_b   1.000
_cell.length_c   1.000
_cell.angle_alpha   90.00
_cell.angle_beta   90.00
_cell.angle_gamma   90.00
#
_symmetry.space_group_name_H-M   'P 1'
#
loop_
_entity.id
_entity.type
_entity.pdbx_description
1 polymer ?
#
loop_
_entity_poly.entity_id
_entity_poly.type
_entity_poly.pdbx_seq_one_letter_code
_entity_poly.pdbx_strand_id
1 'polypeptide(L)'
;MELRARSKRSKLFLELCDEFYQENIGGAGFRWVGEMRGKRQTNTYDCGPFVAADVVSLMQSNAPSPKSQSEMGAWRRTMEERVRALRLDGGSRSVSADGPDGIPVDSDDD
;
A
#
# COMPACT_ATOMS: atom_id res chain seq x y z
N MET A 1 -17.56 14.37 -13.75
CA MET A 1 -17.57 12.94 -14.15
C MET A 1 -16.53 12.10 -13.38
N GLU A 2 -15.36 12.65 -13.02
CA GLU A 2 -14.28 11.96 -12.26
C GLU A 2 -14.67 11.41 -10.87
N LEU A 3 -15.49 12.13 -10.08
CA LEU A 3 -15.91 11.68 -8.74
C LEU A 3 -16.64 10.32 -8.78
N ARG A 4 -17.38 10.04 -9.86
CA ARG A 4 -18.10 8.77 -10.03
C ARG A 4 -17.17 7.60 -10.34
N ALA A 5 -16.04 7.82 -11.01
CA ALA A 5 -15.09 6.76 -11.34
C ALA A 5 -14.20 6.38 -10.15
N ARG A 6 -13.75 7.37 -9.36
CA ARG A 6 -12.97 7.13 -8.12
C ARG A 6 -13.79 6.37 -7.07
N SER A 7 -15.08 6.68 -6.99
CA SER A 7 -16.03 5.94 -6.15
C SER A 7 -16.11 4.44 -6.46
N LYS A 8 -15.87 3.98 -7.70
CA LYS A 8 -16.02 2.55 -8.04
C LYS A 8 -14.90 1.70 -7.47
N ARG A 9 -13.65 2.16 -7.56
CA ARG A 9 -12.49 1.40 -7.04
C ARG A 9 -12.50 1.33 -5.52
N SER A 10 -12.86 2.42 -4.84
CA SER A 10 -12.99 2.42 -3.39
C SER A 10 -14.12 1.50 -2.92
N LYS A 11 -15.25 1.44 -3.65
CA LYS A 11 -16.33 0.49 -3.35
C LYS A 11 -15.89 -0.96 -3.53
N LEU A 12 -15.23 -1.27 -4.65
CA LEU A 12 -14.69 -2.61 -4.89
C LEU A 12 -13.69 -3.02 -3.81
N PHE A 13 -12.81 -2.10 -3.37
CA PHE A 13 -11.89 -2.38 -2.27
C PHE A 13 -12.62 -2.71 -0.97
N LEU A 14 -13.66 -1.94 -0.62
CA LEU A 14 -14.46 -2.21 0.58
C LEU A 14 -15.21 -3.54 0.48
N GLU A 15 -15.77 -3.87 -0.69
CA GLU A 15 -16.41 -5.17 -0.96
C GLU A 15 -15.42 -6.33 -0.78
N LEU A 16 -14.19 -6.18 -1.26
CA LEU A 16 -13.12 -7.18 -1.05
C LEU A 16 -12.74 -7.31 0.44
N CYS A 17 -12.75 -6.21 1.19
CA CYS A 17 -12.51 -6.26 2.62
C CYS A 17 -13.66 -6.96 3.37
N ASP A 18 -14.92 -6.70 2.99
CA ASP A 18 -16.08 -7.41 3.54
C ASP A 18 -15.96 -8.92 3.31
N GLU A 19 -15.60 -9.33 2.09
CA GLU A 19 -15.42 -10.74 1.71
C GLU A 19 -14.29 -11.40 2.51
N PHE A 20 -13.12 -10.76 2.55
CA PHE A 20 -11.92 -11.35 3.14
C PHE A 20 -11.96 -11.38 4.68
N TYR A 21 -12.42 -10.30 5.31
CA TYR A 21 -12.45 -10.20 6.77
C TYR A 21 -13.73 -10.77 7.38
N GLN A 22 -14.74 -11.11 6.56
CA GLN A 22 -16.07 -11.58 7.01
C GLN A 22 -16.75 -10.61 7.98
N GLU A 23 -16.42 -9.32 7.85
CA GLU A 23 -16.98 -8.22 8.63
C GLU A 23 -17.94 -7.43 7.74
N ASN A 24 -19.04 -6.94 8.29
CA ASN A 24 -19.91 -6.01 7.57
C ASN A 24 -19.35 -4.58 7.74
N ILE A 25 -18.25 -4.30 7.05
CA ILE A 25 -17.61 -2.98 7.01
C ILE A 25 -18.57 -1.97 6.38
N GLY A 26 -19.52 -2.45 5.55
CA GLY A 26 -20.74 -1.74 5.21
C GLY A 26 -20.43 -0.44 4.49
N GLY A 27 -20.27 -0.51 3.15
CA GLY A 27 -19.86 0.62 2.32
C GLY A 27 -20.70 1.91 2.47
N ALA A 28 -21.89 1.85 3.08
CA ALA A 28 -22.71 3.00 3.46
C ALA A 28 -22.10 3.87 4.58
N GLY A 29 -21.27 3.29 5.46
CA GLY A 29 -20.58 4.01 6.54
C GLY A 29 -19.33 4.78 6.07
N PHE A 30 -18.87 4.53 4.84
CA PHE A 30 -17.63 5.11 4.33
C PHE A 30 -17.91 6.37 3.53
N ARG A 31 -17.33 7.48 3.99
CA ARG A 31 -17.31 8.75 3.27
C ARG A 31 -15.94 9.00 2.69
N TRP A 32 -15.88 9.23 1.38
CA TRP A 32 -14.67 9.73 0.74
C TRP A 32 -14.35 11.15 1.24
N VAL A 33 -13.20 11.33 1.90
CA VAL A 33 -12.81 12.62 2.51
C VAL A 33 -11.98 13.49 1.56
N GLY A 34 -11.71 13.04 0.33
CA GLY A 34 -10.89 13.79 -0.62
C GLY A 34 -9.39 13.61 -0.39
N GLU A 35 -8.61 14.28 -1.24
CA GLU A 35 -7.15 14.38 -1.08
C GLU A 35 -6.85 15.31 0.10
N MET A 36 -6.31 14.76 1.19
CA MET A 36 -5.99 15.53 2.40
C MET A 36 -4.54 16.01 2.45
N ARG A 37 -3.67 15.56 1.55
CA ARG A 37 -2.26 15.88 1.62
C ARG A 37 -1.98 17.32 1.17
N GLY A 38 -1.35 18.09 2.06
CA GLY A 38 -1.01 19.49 1.78
C GLY A 38 0.14 19.70 0.79
N LYS A 39 1.00 18.69 0.59
CA LYS A 39 2.15 18.73 -0.33
C LYS A 39 2.07 17.57 -1.32
N ARG A 40 2.06 17.89 -2.62
CA ARG A 40 1.98 16.89 -3.69
C ARG A 40 3.36 16.54 -4.23
N GLN A 41 3.46 15.31 -4.72
CA GLN A 41 4.58 14.88 -5.55
C GLN A 41 4.59 15.68 -6.86
N THR A 42 5.78 16.04 -7.33
CA THR A 42 5.96 16.74 -8.61
C THR A 42 6.82 15.95 -9.60
N ASN A 43 7.55 14.94 -9.15
CA ASN A 43 8.29 14.03 -10.01
C ASN A 43 7.46 12.78 -10.37
N THR A 44 8.03 11.85 -11.15
CA THR A 44 7.35 10.64 -11.63
C THR A 44 7.68 9.36 -10.84
N TYR A 45 8.63 9.42 -9.90
CA TYR A 45 9.21 8.22 -9.27
C TYR A 45 9.00 8.10 -7.76
N ASP A 46 8.48 9.14 -7.10
CA ASP A 46 8.23 9.14 -5.65
C ASP A 46 6.78 8.81 -5.24
N CYS A 47 5.96 8.26 -6.13
CA CYS A 47 4.56 7.94 -5.81
C CYS A 47 4.47 6.90 -4.69
N GLY A 48 5.28 5.84 -4.74
CA GLY A 48 5.39 4.85 -3.67
C GLY A 48 5.89 5.45 -2.34
N PRO A 49 7.03 6.16 -2.32
CA PRO A 49 7.52 6.86 -1.14
C PRO A 49 6.51 7.81 -0.49
N PHE A 50 5.77 8.59 -1.27
CA PHE A 50 4.74 9.48 -0.74
C PHE A 50 3.64 8.68 0.00
N VAL A 51 3.10 7.64 -0.64
CA VAL A 51 2.07 6.77 -0.03
C VAL A 51 2.58 6.12 1.26
N ALA A 52 3.79 5.57 1.24
CA ALA A 52 4.37 4.93 2.42
C ALA A 52 4.62 5.92 3.56
N ALA A 53 5.03 7.16 3.26
CA ALA A 53 5.13 8.22 4.27
C ALA A 53 3.76 8.57 4.88
N ASP A 54 2.70 8.59 4.07
CA ASP A 54 1.33 8.84 4.56
C ASP A 54 0.84 7.71 5.46
N VAL A 55 1.04 6.44 5.09
CA VAL A 55 0.66 5.30 5.92
C VAL A 55 1.32 5.37 7.30
N VAL A 56 2.63 5.62 7.35
CA VAL A 56 3.36 5.77 8.62
C VAL A 56 2.79 6.93 9.45
N SER A 57 2.53 8.08 8.81
CA SER A 57 1.99 9.26 9.49
C SER A 57 0.57 9.04 10.02
N LEU A 58 -0.28 8.38 9.23
CA LEU A 58 -1.66 8.03 9.59
C LEU A 58 -1.69 7.11 10.81
N MET A 59 -0.81 6.10 10.86
CA MET A 59 -0.70 5.21 12.02
C MET A 59 -0.26 5.93 13.29
N GLN A 60 0.51 7.02 13.18
CA GLN A 60 1.06 7.75 14.33
C GLN A 60 0.18 8.91 14.80
N SER A 61 -0.49 9.59 13.89
CA SER A 61 -1.12 10.89 14.13
C SER A 61 -2.50 11.05 13.51
N ASN A 62 -3.00 10.02 12.84
CA ASN A 62 -4.26 10.06 12.08
C ASN A 62 -4.30 11.19 11.02
N ALA A 63 -3.14 11.63 10.55
CA ALA A 63 -2.99 12.66 9.52
C ALA A 63 -1.97 12.23 8.45
N PRO A 64 -2.17 12.63 7.17
CA PRO A 64 -1.19 12.42 6.11
C PRO A 64 0.16 13.06 6.44
N SER A 65 1.22 12.59 5.78
CA SER A 65 2.56 13.09 5.98
C SER A 65 2.68 14.55 5.53
N PRO A 66 3.25 15.44 6.38
CA PRO A 66 3.53 16.81 5.97
C PRO A 66 4.74 16.91 5.02
N LYS A 67 5.44 15.79 4.80
CA LYS A 67 6.69 15.78 4.04
C LYS A 67 6.48 16.19 2.60
N SER A 68 7.35 17.08 2.16
CA SER A 68 7.46 17.60 0.82
C SER A 68 8.38 16.77 -0.07
N GLN A 69 8.38 17.10 -1.36
CA GLN A 69 9.20 16.43 -2.38
C GLN A 69 10.71 16.48 -2.07
N SER A 70 11.21 17.60 -1.52
CA SER A 70 12.62 17.76 -1.18
C SER A 70 13.04 16.88 0.00
N GLU A 71 12.12 16.53 0.88
CA GLU A 71 12.37 15.67 2.05
C GLU A 71 12.36 14.17 1.69
N MET A 72 11.79 13.78 0.55
CA MET A 72 11.66 12.37 0.17
C MET A 72 13.01 11.67 0.04
N GLY A 73 14.05 12.36 -0.44
CA GLY A 73 15.38 11.77 -0.54
C GLY A 73 15.95 11.33 0.81
N ALA A 74 15.81 12.17 1.83
CA ALA A 74 16.24 11.83 3.19
C ALA A 74 15.35 10.74 3.79
N TRP A 75 14.03 10.86 3.61
CA TRP A 75 13.07 9.90 4.13
C TRP A 75 13.29 8.48 3.59
N ARG A 76 13.55 8.32 2.27
CA ARG A 76 13.84 7.02 1.66
C ARG A 76 15.07 6.36 2.29
N ARG A 77 16.14 7.11 2.56
CA ARG A 77 17.34 6.59 3.22
C ARG A 77 17.05 6.09 4.63
N THR A 78 16.28 6.87 5.41
CA THR A 78 15.86 6.44 6.75
C THR A 78 15.04 5.15 6.72
N MET A 79 14.14 5.00 5.74
CA MET A 79 13.36 3.77 5.60
C MET A 79 14.23 2.58 5.18
N GLU A 80 15.18 2.79 4.28
CA GLU A 80 16.15 1.78 3.89
C GLU A 80 17.00 1.31 5.09
N GLU A 81 17.51 2.24 5.89
CA GLU A 81 18.25 1.94 7.13
C GLU A 81 17.41 1.11 8.11
N ARG A 82 16.13 1.47 8.29
CA ARG A 82 15.21 0.70 9.15
C ARG A 82 14.98 -0.72 8.63
N VAL A 83 14.76 -0.89 7.33
CA VAL A 83 14.58 -2.21 6.73
C VAL A 83 15.87 -3.04 6.85
N ARG A 84 17.04 -2.43 6.65
CA ARG A 84 18.33 -3.11 6.85
C ARG A 84 18.51 -3.56 8.30
N ALA A 85 18.22 -2.69 9.28
CA ALA A 85 18.28 -3.05 10.70
C ALA A 85 17.37 -4.25 11.02
N LEU A 86 16.11 -4.23 10.56
CA LEU A 86 15.17 -5.34 10.77
C LEU A 86 15.65 -6.66 10.14
N ARG A 87 16.36 -6.61 9.01
CA ARG A 87 16.92 -7.81 8.37
C ARG A 87 18.11 -8.38 9.14
N LEU A 88 18.90 -7.51 9.76
CA LEU A 88 20.06 -7.91 10.57
C LEU A 88 19.61 -8.45 11.94
N ASP A 89 18.58 -7.85 12.53
CA ASP A 89 18.03 -8.27 13.84
C ASP A 89 17.11 -9.50 13.72
N GLY A 90 16.57 -9.78 12.52
CA GLY A 90 15.61 -10.86 12.23
C GLY A 90 16.16 -12.01 11.39
N GLY A 91 17.48 -12.27 11.42
CA GLY A 91 18.14 -13.29 10.61
C GLY A 91 17.41 -14.65 10.57
N SER A 92 17.11 -15.10 9.34
CA SER A 92 16.62 -16.44 8.97
C SER A 92 15.21 -16.83 9.43
N ARG A 93 14.19 -16.27 8.77
CA ARG A 93 13.08 -17.10 8.29
C ARG A 93 13.23 -17.28 6.79
N SER A 94 13.95 -18.32 6.39
CA SER A 94 13.88 -18.84 5.03
C SER A 94 12.41 -19.15 4.74
N VAL A 95 11.80 -18.42 3.81
CA VAL A 95 10.58 -18.88 3.17
C VAL A 95 11.04 -20.04 2.29
N SER A 96 10.94 -21.27 2.80
CA SER A 96 11.14 -22.47 1.99
C SER A 96 10.16 -22.41 0.83
N ALA A 97 10.68 -22.36 -0.39
CA ALA A 97 9.90 -22.44 -1.62
C ALA A 97 9.45 -23.89 -1.91
N ASP A 98 9.08 -24.64 -0.88
CA ASP A 98 8.41 -25.93 -1.02
C ASP A 98 6.90 -25.69 -0.95
N GLY A 99 6.37 -25.10 -2.02
CA GLY A 99 4.97 -25.29 -2.37
C GLY A 99 4.87 -26.64 -3.08
N PRO A 100 4.12 -27.63 -2.58
CA PRO A 100 3.63 -28.69 -3.44
C PRO A 100 2.62 -28.06 -4.42
N ASP A 101 2.48 -28.67 -5.58
CA ASP A 101 1.54 -28.32 -6.66
C ASP A 101 2.13 -27.36 -7.71
N GLY A 102 3.18 -27.87 -8.36
CA GLY A 102 3.40 -27.54 -9.77
C GLY A 102 2.15 -27.90 -10.55
N ILE A 103 1.42 -26.88 -11.02
CA ILE A 103 0.34 -27.06 -11.99
C ILE A 103 0.99 -27.56 -13.29
N PRO A 104 0.65 -28.77 -13.77
CA PRO A 104 1.13 -29.23 -15.07
C PRO A 104 0.52 -28.33 -16.14
N VAL A 105 1.39 -27.68 -16.90
CA VAL A 105 1.01 -26.92 -18.08
C VAL A 105 0.92 -27.95 -19.21
N ASP A 106 -0.28 -28.48 -19.44
CA ASP A 106 -0.54 -29.26 -20.64
C ASP A 106 -0.28 -28.36 -21.86
N SER A 107 0.75 -28.74 -22.61
CA SER A 107 1.08 -28.15 -23.90
C SER A 107 0.35 -28.97 -24.94
N ASP A 108 -0.86 -28.54 -25.32
CA ASP A 108 -1.53 -29.08 -26.48
C ASP A 108 -0.92 -28.43 -27.74
N ASP A 109 -0.22 -29.27 -28.50
CA ASP A 109 0.10 -29.10 -29.92
C ASP A 109 -1.20 -29.05 -30.76
N ASP A 110 -1.36 -28.01 -31.58
CA ASP A 110 -1.81 -28.05 -32.98
C ASP A 110 -1.70 -26.67 -33.67
#